data_AF-A0A1G6Y1I7-F1
#
_entry.id   AF-A0A1G6Y1I7-F1
#
_cell.length_a   1.000
_cell.length_b   1.000
_cell.length_c   1.000
_cell.angle_alpha   90.00
_cell.angle_beta   90.00
_cell.angle_gamma   90.00
#
_symmetry.space_group_name_H-M   'P 1'
#
loop_
_entity.id
_entity.type
_entity.pdbx_description
1 polymer ?
#
loop_
_entity_poly.entity_id
_entity_poly.type
_entity_poly.pdbx_seq_one_letter_code
_entity_poly.pdbx_strand_id
1 'polypeptide(L)'
;MKHLRRAGSLALTMFALAGAFGIHPAQAHDSDDCEAPVNAWKPRDAVRTMAQQKGWQIDRLRIDDGCYEVKGHDADGRRFKAKLDPVTLDVVRMKREDADHGGARGRLPDANTGKPPAAPPEGLLTPDAKPQVQIR
;
A
#
# COMPACT_ATOMS: atom_id res chain seq x y z
N MET A 1 16.59 70.34 -23.89
CA MET A 1 18.00 70.35 -23.41
C MET A 1 18.03 69.92 -21.95
N LYS A 2 19.04 69.11 -21.59
CA LYS A 2 19.38 68.58 -20.25
C LYS A 2 18.74 67.21 -19.92
N HIS A 3 19.39 66.17 -20.47
CA HIS A 3 19.35 64.82 -19.91
C HIS A 3 19.94 64.85 -18.50
N LEU A 4 19.24 64.31 -17.50
CA LEU A 4 19.83 64.02 -16.20
C LEU A 4 19.86 62.51 -15.99
N ARG A 5 21.07 61.97 -16.13
CA ARG A 5 21.42 60.58 -15.84
C ARG A 5 21.28 60.36 -14.33
N ARG A 6 20.34 59.51 -13.92
CA ARG A 6 20.36 58.92 -12.57
C ARG A 6 21.03 57.55 -12.67
N ALA A 7 22.32 57.53 -12.38
CA ALA A 7 22.99 56.34 -11.89
C ALA A 7 22.50 56.11 -10.45
N GLY A 8 22.00 54.92 -10.17
CA GLY A 8 21.51 54.54 -8.85
C GLY A 8 21.28 53.04 -8.82
N SER A 9 22.30 52.33 -8.36
CA SER A 9 22.47 50.89 -8.15
C SER A 9 21.23 49.99 -8.21
N LEU A 10 21.29 48.98 -9.09
CA LEU A 10 20.56 47.72 -8.93
C LEU A 10 20.93 47.10 -7.58
N ALA A 11 20.07 47.25 -6.58
CA ALA A 11 20.14 46.42 -5.39
C ALA A 11 19.44 45.09 -5.72
N LEU A 12 20.18 44.15 -6.29
CA LEU A 12 19.75 42.76 -6.40
C LEU A 12 19.81 42.15 -5.00
N THR A 13 18.69 42.15 -4.26
CA THR A 13 18.59 41.44 -2.98
C THR A 13 18.64 39.94 -3.24
N MET A 14 19.84 39.37 -3.13
CA MET A 14 20.08 37.94 -3.20
C MET A 14 19.59 37.31 -1.88
N PHE A 15 18.39 36.73 -1.90
CA PHE A 15 17.86 35.94 -0.79
C PHE A 15 18.63 34.61 -0.75
N ALA A 16 19.71 34.56 0.02
CA ALA A 16 20.41 33.31 0.32
C ALA A 16 19.55 32.49 1.30
N LEU A 17 18.66 31.64 0.78
CA LEU A 17 18.12 30.54 1.58
C LEU A 17 19.24 29.52 1.77
N ALA A 18 19.87 29.55 2.95
CA ALA A 18 20.73 28.48 3.43
C ALA A 18 19.89 27.20 3.58
N GLY A 19 19.88 26.36 2.54
CA GLY A 19 19.34 25.01 2.61
C GLY A 19 20.23 24.18 3.53
N ALA A 20 19.78 23.94 4.77
CA ALA A 20 20.30 22.88 5.60
C ALA A 20 19.80 21.54 5.04
N PHE A 21 20.43 21.07 3.96
CA PHE A 21 20.29 19.69 3.51
C PHE A 21 21.02 18.82 4.53
N GLY A 22 20.27 18.26 5.48
CA GLY A 22 20.76 17.19 6.35
C GLY A 22 21.25 16.05 5.47
N ILE A 23 22.54 15.73 5.59
CA ILE A 23 23.12 14.53 4.97
C ILE A 23 22.57 13.34 5.75
N HIS A 24 21.43 12.82 5.31
CA HIS A 24 20.95 11.53 5.78
C HIS A 24 21.72 10.46 5.00
N PRO A 25 22.48 9.57 5.65
CA PRO A 25 23.06 8.44 4.97
C PRO A 25 21.89 7.59 4.43
N ALA A 26 21.70 7.61 3.12
CA ALA A 26 20.85 6.65 2.45
C ALA A 26 21.59 5.30 2.52
N GLN A 27 21.33 4.53 3.57
CA GLN A 27 21.83 3.17 3.70
C GLN A 27 21.06 2.30 2.69
N ALA A 28 21.54 2.25 1.46
CA ALA A 28 21.11 1.26 0.48
C ALA A 28 21.74 -0.09 0.89
N HIS A 29 21.08 -0.81 1.79
CA HIS A 29 21.39 -2.21 2.06
C HIS A 29 20.46 -3.11 1.27
N ASP A 30 21.06 -4.13 0.65
CA ASP A 30 20.43 -5.21 -0.13
C ASP A 30 19.68 -6.22 0.76
N SER A 31 19.08 -5.73 1.85
CA SER A 31 18.29 -6.50 2.78
C SER A 31 16.84 -6.10 2.57
N ASP A 32 15.97 -7.09 2.37
CA ASP A 32 14.51 -6.93 2.33
C ASP A 32 13.90 -6.31 3.62
N ASP A 33 14.75 -5.89 4.55
CA ASP A 33 14.50 -5.44 5.91
C ASP A 33 15.12 -4.06 6.11
N CYS A 34 14.42 -3.20 6.84
CA CYS A 34 14.80 -1.80 7.04
C CYS A 34 15.41 -1.64 8.43
N GLU A 35 16.61 -1.06 8.51
CA GLU A 35 17.33 -0.83 9.76
C GLU A 35 17.19 0.64 10.16
N ALA A 36 16.24 0.98 11.03
CA ALA A 36 16.06 2.35 11.51
C ALA A 36 15.60 2.41 12.97
N PRO A 37 16.18 3.31 13.79
CA PRO A 37 15.75 3.46 15.17
C PRO A 37 14.32 4.01 15.22
N VAL A 38 13.46 3.43 16.06
CA VAL A 38 12.01 3.71 16.11
C VAL A 38 11.69 5.21 16.29
N ASN A 39 12.55 5.96 16.96
CA ASN A 39 12.39 7.41 17.15
C ASN A 39 12.58 8.24 15.87
N ALA A 40 13.18 7.69 14.83
CA ALA A 40 13.36 8.34 13.53
C ALA A 40 12.21 8.03 12.55
N TRP A 41 11.29 7.14 12.92
CA TRP A 41 10.21 6.70 12.03
C TRP A 41 9.20 7.82 11.82
N LYS A 42 8.86 8.06 10.56
CA LYS A 42 7.74 8.94 10.21
C LYS A 42 6.43 8.33 10.72
N PRO A 43 5.48 9.14 11.21
CA PRO A 43 4.21 8.62 11.69
C PRO A 43 3.44 7.93 10.56
N ARG A 44 2.56 6.99 10.91
CA ARG A 44 1.68 6.30 9.96
C ARG A 44 0.84 7.24 9.08
N ASP A 45 0.53 8.43 9.59
CA ASP A 45 -0.21 9.44 8.82
C ASP A 45 0.61 9.94 7.62
N ALA A 46 1.92 10.07 7.74
CA ALA A 46 2.80 10.42 6.63
C ALA A 46 2.76 9.35 5.52
N VAL A 47 2.63 8.07 5.88
CA VAL A 47 2.42 6.98 4.91
C VAL A 47 1.09 7.15 4.17
N ARG A 48 0.03 7.57 4.88
CA ARG A 48 -1.29 7.82 4.27
C ARG A 48 -1.25 9.00 3.32
N THR A 49 -0.61 10.10 3.71
CA THR A 49 -0.41 11.27 2.83
C THR A 49 0.37 10.90 1.58
N MET A 50 1.47 10.16 1.73
CA MET A 50 2.26 9.68 0.59
C MET A 50 1.42 8.79 -0.34
N ALA A 51 0.63 7.87 0.22
CA ALA A 51 -0.25 7.02 -0.58
C ALA A 51 -1.31 7.84 -1.35
N GLN A 52 -1.93 8.83 -0.72
CA GLN A 52 -2.86 9.75 -1.39
C GLN A 52 -2.19 10.48 -2.56
N GLN A 53 -0.96 10.98 -2.36
CA GLN A 53 -0.18 11.64 -3.41
C GLN A 53 0.15 10.71 -4.59
N LYS A 54 0.33 9.41 -4.34
CA LYS A 54 0.56 8.39 -5.38
C LYS A 54 -0.73 7.83 -6.00
N GLY A 55 -1.91 8.27 -5.54
CA GLY A 55 -3.19 7.68 -5.95
C GLY A 55 -3.41 6.26 -5.44
N TRP A 56 -2.74 5.86 -4.35
CA TRP A 56 -2.85 4.53 -3.77
C TRP A 56 -3.99 4.48 -2.75
N GLN A 57 -4.79 3.42 -2.83
CA GLN A 57 -5.75 3.06 -1.79
C GLN A 57 -5.09 2.06 -0.82
N ILE A 58 -5.00 2.41 0.46
CA ILE A 58 -4.45 1.52 1.50
C ILE A 58 -5.58 0.68 2.12
N ASP A 59 -5.47 -0.65 2.06
CA ASP A 59 -6.32 -1.55 2.85
C ASP A 59 -5.67 -1.91 4.19
N ARG A 60 -4.35 -2.00 4.21
CA ARG A 60 -3.59 -2.42 5.39
C ARG A 60 -2.25 -1.70 5.45
N LEU A 61 -1.93 -1.16 6.62
CA LEU A 61 -0.63 -0.58 6.95
C LEU A 61 -0.11 -1.21 8.25
N ARG A 62 1.02 -1.92 8.19
CA ARG A 62 1.67 -2.59 9.34
C ARG A 62 3.16 -2.27 9.39
N ILE A 63 3.78 -2.66 10.49
CA ILE A 63 5.23 -2.64 10.66
C ILE A 63 5.68 -4.10 10.58
N ASP A 64 6.65 -4.41 9.72
CA ASP A 64 7.13 -5.77 9.42
C ASP A 64 8.63 -5.69 9.10
N ASP A 65 9.45 -6.47 9.81
CA ASP A 65 10.93 -6.51 9.67
C ASP A 65 11.59 -5.13 9.58
N GLY A 66 11.20 -4.22 10.49
CA GLY A 66 11.73 -2.86 10.53
C GLY A 66 11.22 -1.92 9.43
N CYS A 67 10.37 -2.39 8.52
CA CYS A 67 9.76 -1.57 7.45
C CYS A 67 8.27 -1.27 7.72
N TYR A 68 7.74 -0.27 7.02
CA TYR A 68 6.30 -0.17 6.84
C TYR A 68 5.84 -1.09 5.70
N GLU A 69 4.89 -1.99 5.96
CA GLU A 69 4.21 -2.77 4.94
C GLU A 69 2.85 -2.15 4.60
N VAL A 70 2.66 -1.79 3.33
CA VAL A 70 1.40 -1.35 2.76
C VAL A 70 0.83 -2.42 1.85
N LYS A 71 -0.42 -2.81 2.05
CA LYS A 71 -1.23 -3.54 1.06
C LYS A 71 -2.38 -2.69 0.59
N GLY A 72 -2.65 -2.72 -0.71
CA GLY A 72 -3.60 -1.81 -1.31
C GLY A 72 -3.80 -1.99 -2.80
N HIS A 73 -4.42 -0.97 -3.41
CA HIS A 73 -4.54 -0.80 -4.84
C HIS A 73 -3.75 0.43 -5.28
N ASP A 74 -3.03 0.34 -6.40
CA ASP A 74 -2.39 1.51 -6.99
C ASP A 74 -3.37 2.37 -7.78
N ALA A 75 -2.87 3.43 -8.42
CA ALA A 75 -3.68 4.37 -9.21
C ALA A 75 -4.41 3.69 -10.38
N ASP A 76 -3.92 2.55 -10.87
CA ASP A 76 -4.54 1.77 -11.93
C ASP A 76 -5.55 0.74 -11.39
N GLY A 77 -5.78 0.72 -10.07
CA GLY A 77 -6.65 -0.24 -9.40
C GLY A 77 -6.00 -1.61 -9.18
N ARG A 78 -4.69 -1.77 -9.43
CA ARG A 78 -4.01 -3.08 -9.30
C ARG A 78 -3.58 -3.34 -7.86
N ARG A 79 -3.80 -4.56 -7.38
CA ARG A 79 -3.37 -5.03 -6.06
C ARG A 79 -1.86 -4.98 -5.91
N PHE A 80 -1.37 -4.53 -4.76
CA PHE A 80 0.05 -4.57 -4.44
C PHE A 80 0.31 -4.77 -2.94
N LYS A 81 1.54 -5.23 -2.66
CA LYS A 81 2.20 -5.15 -1.35
C LYS A 81 3.51 -4.37 -1.52
N ALA A 82 3.72 -3.32 -0.74
CA ALA A 82 4.97 -2.55 -0.70
C ALA A 82 5.59 -2.54 0.70
N LYS A 83 6.91 -2.74 0.80
CA LYS A 83 7.72 -2.40 1.97
C LYS A 83 8.31 -1.01 1.75
N LEU A 84 8.17 -0.11 2.72
CA LEU A 84 8.66 1.25 2.70
C LEU A 84 9.69 1.47 3.80
N ASP A 85 10.73 2.23 3.49
CA ASP A 85 11.66 2.73 4.49
C ASP A 85 10.91 3.61 5.51
N PRO A 86 11.04 3.38 6.82
CA PRO A 86 10.27 4.10 7.82
C PRO A 86 10.72 5.56 8.03
N VAL A 87 11.94 5.93 7.61
CA VAL A 87 12.51 7.27 7.75
C VAL A 87 12.23 8.10 6.50
N THR A 88 12.36 7.53 5.31
CA THR A 88 12.20 8.27 4.05
C THR A 88 10.84 8.07 3.38
N LEU A 89 10.15 6.96 3.68
CA LEU A 89 8.98 6.45 2.96
C LEU A 89 9.25 6.03 1.52
N ASP A 90 10.51 5.82 1.16
CA ASP A 90 10.88 5.28 -0.14
C ASP A 90 10.45 3.82 -0.26
N VAL A 91 10.08 3.43 -1.48
CA VAL A 91 9.66 2.04 -1.76
C VAL A 91 10.91 1.18 -1.85
N VAL A 92 11.14 0.36 -0.82
CA VAL A 92 12.24 -0.60 -0.77
C VAL A 92 11.91 -1.84 -1.61
N ARG A 93 10.65 -2.30 -1.51
CA ARG A 93 10.17 -3.43 -2.31
C ARG A 93 8.69 -3.28 -2.67
N MET A 94 8.32 -3.66 -3.88
CA MET A 94 6.91 -3.71 -4.30
C MET A 94 6.63 -4.99 -5.08
N LYS A 95 5.57 -5.70 -4.68
CA LYS A 95 5.05 -6.89 -5.35
C LYS A 95 3.63 -6.60 -5.85
N ARG A 96 3.33 -6.99 -7.08
CA ARG A 96 1.95 -7.07 -7.57
C ARG A 96 1.36 -8.38 -7.07
N GLU A 97 0.18 -8.30 -6.47
CA GLU A 97 -0.57 -9.50 -6.09
C GLU A 97 -1.51 -9.81 -7.26
N ASP A 98 -1.04 -10.63 -8.20
CA ASP A 98 -1.89 -11.11 -9.30
C ASP A 98 -3.00 -12.02 -8.71
N ALA A 99 -4.18 -11.98 -9.34
CA ALA A 99 -5.42 -12.56 -8.80
C ALA A 99 -5.41 -14.09 -8.59
N ASP A 100 -4.35 -14.80 -9.00
CA ASP A 100 -4.36 -16.26 -9.13
C ASP A 100 -3.73 -17.05 -7.99
N HIS A 101 -3.30 -16.40 -6.91
CA HIS A 101 -2.77 -17.12 -5.73
C HIS A 101 -3.51 -16.74 -4.46
N GLY A 102 -4.84 -16.75 -4.55
CA GLY A 102 -5.70 -16.98 -3.39
C GLY A 102 -5.34 -18.35 -2.82
N GLY A 103 -4.51 -18.37 -1.79
CA GLY A 103 -4.14 -19.60 -1.10
C GLY A 103 -5.37 -20.42 -0.80
N ALA A 104 -5.51 -21.54 -1.51
CA ALA A 104 -6.36 -22.66 -1.16
C ALA A 104 -5.87 -23.20 0.18
N ARG A 105 -6.16 -22.49 1.26
CA ARG A 105 -6.09 -23.01 2.61
C ARG A 105 -7.24 -24.01 2.74
N GLY A 106 -6.92 -25.26 2.40
CA GLY A 106 -7.57 -26.44 2.97
C GLY A 106 -8.98 -26.73 2.49
N ARG A 107 -9.13 -27.22 1.27
CA ARG A 107 -10.05 -28.34 1.01
C ARG A 107 -9.32 -29.36 0.15
N LEU A 108 -8.72 -30.35 0.81
CA LEU A 108 -8.40 -31.60 0.13
C LEU A 108 -9.71 -32.12 -0.48
N PRO A 109 -9.79 -32.36 -1.80
CA PRO A 109 -10.79 -33.25 -2.34
C PRO A 109 -10.39 -34.66 -1.89
N ASP A 110 -11.13 -35.22 -0.93
CA ASP A 110 -11.06 -36.64 -0.62
C ASP A 110 -11.45 -37.41 -1.89
N ALA A 111 -10.44 -37.89 -2.61
CA ALA A 111 -10.60 -38.69 -3.80
C ALA A 111 -10.35 -40.16 -3.44
N ASN A 112 -11.37 -40.85 -2.90
CA ASN A 112 -11.56 -42.27 -3.19
C ASN A 112 -12.95 -42.80 -2.83
N THR A 113 -13.85 -42.88 -3.81
CA THR A 113 -14.57 -44.11 -4.21
C THR A 113 -15.52 -43.75 -5.35
N GLY A 114 -15.34 -44.40 -6.49
CA GLY A 114 -15.98 -44.06 -7.75
C GLY A 114 -17.48 -44.39 -7.83
N LYS A 115 -18.21 -43.53 -8.55
CA LYS A 115 -19.44 -43.85 -9.29
C LYS A 115 -19.74 -42.70 -10.27
N PRO A 116 -19.94 -42.95 -11.57
CA PRO A 116 -20.23 -41.87 -12.53
C PRO A 116 -21.64 -41.30 -12.32
N PRO A 117 -21.88 -40.00 -12.58
CA PRO A 117 -23.19 -39.38 -12.40
C PRO A 117 -24.11 -39.75 -13.57
N ALA A 118 -25.24 -40.39 -13.25
CA ALA A 118 -26.41 -40.39 -14.12
C ALA A 118 -27.21 -39.10 -13.89
N ALA A 119 -27.54 -38.41 -14.98
CA ALA A 119 -28.34 -37.19 -15.01
C ALA A 119 -29.86 -37.49 -14.79
N PRO A 120 -30.71 -36.44 -14.61
CA PRO A 120 -31.88 -36.41 -13.72
C PRO A 120 -33.19 -36.88 -14.37
N PRO A 121 -34.33 -36.76 -13.67
CA PRO A 121 -35.21 -35.67 -14.09
C PRO A 121 -35.88 -34.90 -12.95
N GLU A 122 -36.09 -33.62 -13.27
CA GLU A 122 -37.31 -32.83 -13.05
C GLU A 122 -38.14 -33.03 -11.78
N GLY A 123 -38.34 -31.91 -11.10
CA GLY A 123 -39.70 -31.49 -10.80
C GLY A 123 -40.08 -31.48 -9.33
N LEU A 124 -40.77 -30.38 -9.01
CA LEU A 124 -41.91 -30.26 -8.10
C LEU A 124 -41.66 -29.49 -6.79
N LEU A 125 -42.12 -28.21 -6.82
CA LEU A 125 -43.06 -27.58 -5.88
C LEU A 125 -42.64 -27.55 -4.38
N THR A 126 -42.70 -26.47 -3.59
CA THR A 126 -43.45 -25.20 -3.63
C THR A 126 -42.95 -24.32 -2.44
N PRO A 127 -43.30 -23.02 -2.38
CA PRO A 127 -42.96 -22.11 -1.30
C PRO A 127 -43.84 -22.36 -0.05
N ASP A 128 -43.40 -21.86 1.11
CA ASP A 128 -43.99 -21.94 2.46
C ASP A 128 -43.58 -23.13 3.37
N ALA A 129 -42.59 -22.85 4.23
CA ALA A 129 -42.48 -23.47 5.56
C ALA A 129 -41.75 -22.52 6.53
N LYS A 130 -42.49 -21.93 7.48
CA LYS A 130 -41.95 -21.10 8.57
C LYS A 130 -40.88 -21.86 9.38
N PRO A 131 -39.81 -21.20 9.84
CA PRO A 131 -38.89 -21.81 10.80
C PRO A 131 -39.53 -21.89 12.19
N GLN A 132 -39.63 -23.10 12.74
CA GLN A 132 -39.98 -23.34 14.14
C GLN A 132 -38.70 -23.16 15.00
N VAL A 133 -38.64 -22.10 15.80
CA VAL A 133 -37.63 -21.89 16.83
C VAL A 133 -38.12 -22.58 18.10
N GLN A 134 -37.44 -23.64 18.54
CA GLN A 134 -37.59 -24.17 19.90
C GLN A 134 -36.43 -23.65 20.75
N ILE A 135 -36.75 -22.77 21.71
CA ILE A 135 -35.83 -22.37 22.78
C ILE A 135 -36.07 -23.33 23.93
N ARG A 136 -34.99 -23.97 24.40
CA ARG A 136 -35.00 -24.91 25.52
C ARG A 136 -34.64 -24.20 26.81
#